data_AF-A0AAU4T3P0-F1
#
_entry.id   AF-A0AAU4T3P0-F1
#
_cell.length_a   1.000
_cell.length_b   1.000
_cell.length_c   1.000
_cell.angle_alpha   90.00
_cell.angle_beta   90.00
_cell.angle_gamma   90.00
#
_symmetry.space_group_name_H-M   'P 1'
#
loop_
_entity.id
_entity.type
_entity.pdbx_description
1 polymer ?
#
loop_
_entity_poly.entity_id
_entity_poly.type
_entity_poly.pdbx_seq_one_letter_code
_entity_poly.pdbx_strand_id
1 'polypeptide(L)'
;MTPNTRRIVGRRGLATLVCGALATGSLAAAGVTALAPQEASASSHREAPLISGTPQFDNTDLYAFVSPDAPDTTTIVANVIPFEEPAGGPNFYTFAEDAQYDIHIDKDGDAQGDLLFRYTFDTHVKNDKSFLYNTGPVESLDDPDLNITQTYDLQLLQLKDQKAVKRTYVADDVPVAPSNVGKASMPDYAKLRDQAVKELGSYDAKTFAGQADDPFFADLRVFDLLYGGNLSEVGNDTLKEYNVNSIALQLPNEFIQESAKQPVVGIWATTNRKGADGKFRQVSRLGNPLVNEVVNPIKDKDTFNASAPWDDAQFLKNVTEPELPKLIEAIYKIPAPDEPRNDLVDVFLKGVPDLNQPPHVRASEMLRLNTSIKPAAKPKRLGVLDGDNAGFPNGRRLTDDVIDASLQVVEGELLGAKNDLGDAVNKNDKEFEKSFPFVALPTEGSRGPLAKGTDATKGDVRNQLGDALTPTGTSGSNIGGMDDTTLIAVSAVSGAAGFLLIGTGLMWWRSRRRIRGYY
;
A
#
# COMPACT_ATOMS: atom_id res chain seq x y z
N MET A 1 -3.01 40.35 81.66
CA MET A 1 -2.92 39.16 82.54
C MET A 1 -3.97 38.15 82.10
N THR A 2 -3.76 36.84 82.35
CA THR A 2 -4.70 35.71 82.11
C THR A 2 -5.19 35.49 80.65
N PRO A 3 -5.67 34.29 80.28
CA PRO A 3 -5.18 32.96 80.67
C PRO A 3 -5.03 31.98 79.48
N ASN A 4 -4.37 30.84 79.71
CA ASN A 4 -4.47 29.67 78.83
C ASN A 4 -5.88 29.07 78.86
N THR A 5 -6.43 28.62 77.72
CA THR A 5 -7.40 27.51 77.71
C THR A 5 -7.36 26.72 76.40
N ARG A 6 -7.51 25.39 76.46
CA ARG A 6 -7.52 24.48 75.30
C ARG A 6 -8.94 24.21 74.79
N ARG A 7 -9.12 24.10 73.46
CA ARG A 7 -10.12 23.23 72.81
C ARG A 7 -9.42 22.50 71.66
N ILE A 8 -9.15 21.20 71.80
CA ILE A 8 -10.02 20.10 71.33
C ILE A 8 -10.16 20.14 69.81
N VAL A 9 -9.34 19.32 69.12
CA VAL A 9 -9.37 19.14 67.66
C VAL A 9 -10.59 18.32 67.28
N GLY A 10 -11.50 18.91 66.51
CA GLY A 10 -12.65 18.20 65.95
C GLY A 10 -12.21 17.18 64.90
N ARG A 11 -12.46 15.89 65.15
CA ARG A 11 -11.98 14.74 64.35
C ARG A 11 -12.78 14.54 63.05
N ARG A 12 -13.04 15.62 62.29
CA ARG A 12 -13.83 15.64 61.03
C ARG A 12 -13.15 16.33 59.84
N GLY A 13 -11.97 16.94 60.00
CA GLY A 13 -11.25 17.58 58.89
C GLY A 13 -10.41 16.64 58.02
N LEU A 14 -9.82 15.59 58.60
CA LEU A 14 -8.78 14.80 57.92
C LEU A 14 -9.32 13.72 56.96
N ALA A 15 -10.47 13.12 57.27
CA ALA A 15 -11.05 12.06 56.44
C ALA A 15 -11.41 12.57 55.04
N THR A 16 -12.06 13.74 54.96
CA THR A 16 -12.48 14.37 53.70
C THR A 16 -11.30 14.74 52.81
N LEU A 17 -10.17 15.18 53.40
CA LEU A 17 -8.95 15.52 52.68
C LEU A 17 -8.23 14.28 52.12
N VAL A 18 -8.19 13.17 52.88
CA VAL A 18 -7.60 11.91 52.39
C VAL A 18 -8.44 11.27 51.29
N CYS A 19 -9.78 11.27 51.42
CA CYS A 19 -10.67 10.82 50.35
C CYS A 19 -10.57 11.71 49.10
N GLY A 20 -10.44 13.03 49.27
CA GLY A 20 -10.23 13.96 48.14
C GLY A 20 -8.92 13.71 47.39
N ALA A 21 -7.81 13.55 48.11
CA ALA A 21 -6.50 13.29 47.52
C ALA A 21 -6.40 11.92 46.83
N LEU A 22 -7.08 10.90 47.36
CA LEU A 22 -7.16 9.60 46.69
C LEU A 22 -8.05 9.67 45.44
N ALA A 23 -9.17 10.39 45.48
CA ALA A 23 -10.04 10.55 44.31
C ALA A 23 -9.34 11.27 43.14
N THR A 24 -8.62 12.37 43.41
CA THR A 24 -7.84 13.06 42.37
C THR A 24 -6.60 12.29 41.95
N GLY A 25 -5.95 11.55 42.86
CA GLY A 25 -4.85 10.65 42.53
C GLY A 25 -5.27 9.51 41.59
N SER A 26 -6.41 8.86 41.86
CA SER A 26 -6.97 7.82 40.98
C SER A 26 -7.40 8.36 39.62
N LEU A 27 -8.03 9.54 39.57
CA LEU A 27 -8.41 10.17 38.30
C LEU A 27 -7.20 10.65 37.48
N ALA A 28 -6.13 11.11 38.12
CA ALA A 28 -4.89 11.45 37.44
C ALA A 28 -4.17 10.19 36.90
N ALA A 29 -4.10 9.12 37.68
CA ALA A 29 -3.52 7.85 37.25
C ALA A 29 -4.29 7.25 36.06
N ALA A 30 -5.62 7.18 36.14
CA ALA A 30 -6.47 6.72 35.04
C ALA A 30 -6.41 7.64 33.81
N GLY A 31 -6.35 8.96 34.01
CA GLY A 31 -6.26 9.94 32.93
C GLY A 31 -4.94 9.92 32.16
N VAL A 32 -3.82 9.57 32.82
CA VAL A 32 -2.52 9.42 32.14
C VAL A 32 -2.40 8.07 31.42
N THR A 33 -3.02 7.00 31.93
CA THR A 33 -3.14 5.74 31.16
C THR A 33 -4.05 5.87 29.93
N ALA A 34 -4.99 6.82 29.94
CA ALA A 34 -5.84 7.15 28.79
C ALA A 34 -5.17 8.10 27.77
N LEU A 35 -3.90 8.47 27.97
CA LEU A 35 -3.09 9.29 27.05
C LEU A 35 -1.80 8.60 26.62
N ALA A 36 -1.66 7.29 26.89
CA ALA A 36 -0.89 6.44 25.97
C ALA A 36 -1.62 6.46 24.61
N PRO A 37 -0.91 6.48 23.46
CA PRO A 37 -1.57 6.35 22.18
C PRO A 37 -2.38 5.05 22.16
N GLN A 38 -3.70 5.16 21.93
CA GLN A 38 -4.48 4.00 21.52
C GLN A 38 -3.83 3.41 20.27
N GLU A 39 -3.85 2.09 20.18
CA GLU A 39 -3.08 1.37 19.16
C GLU A 39 -3.58 1.78 17.78
N ALA A 40 -2.65 2.15 16.90
CA ALA A 40 -2.97 2.69 15.59
C ALA A 40 -3.48 1.55 14.69
N SER A 41 -4.77 1.26 14.74
CA SER A 41 -5.43 0.41 13.76
C SER A 41 -5.49 1.10 12.39
N ALA A 42 -5.70 0.31 11.33
CA ALA A 42 -5.64 0.77 9.95
C ALA A 42 -6.33 -0.23 8.99
N SER A 43 -6.00 -0.23 7.69
CA SER A 43 -6.64 -1.01 6.62
C SER A 43 -5.66 -1.42 5.52
N SER A 44 -6.17 -2.23 4.60
CA SER A 44 -5.84 -2.22 3.16
C SER A 44 -6.59 -1.09 2.41
N HIS A 45 -6.07 -0.74 1.22
CA HIS A 45 -6.50 0.19 0.15
C HIS A 45 -7.28 1.49 0.52
N ARG A 46 -7.25 1.92 1.78
CA ARG A 46 -8.06 2.97 2.47
C ARG A 46 -9.44 2.55 2.98
N GLU A 47 -9.78 1.26 3.02
CA GLU A 47 -11.13 0.75 3.36
C GLU A 47 -11.57 0.85 4.83
N ALA A 48 -10.66 1.13 5.77
CA ALA A 48 -10.97 1.35 7.18
C ALA A 48 -10.56 2.77 7.62
N PRO A 49 -11.27 3.36 8.60
CA PRO A 49 -11.21 4.80 8.84
C PRO A 49 -9.81 5.35 9.10
N LEU A 50 -8.98 4.59 9.82
CA LEU A 50 -7.73 5.12 10.39
C LEU A 50 -6.55 5.16 9.42
N ILE A 51 -6.40 4.19 8.49
CA ILE A 51 -5.34 4.28 7.47
C ILE A 51 -5.68 5.29 6.37
N SER A 52 -6.96 5.59 6.17
CA SER A 52 -7.45 6.38 5.02
C SER A 52 -6.85 7.80 4.94
N GLY A 53 -6.21 8.27 6.02
CA GLY A 53 -5.42 9.50 6.13
C GLY A 53 -3.91 9.32 6.38
N THR A 54 -3.37 8.10 6.35
CA THR A 54 -1.93 7.78 6.46
C THR A 54 -1.51 6.68 5.46
N PRO A 55 -1.58 6.93 4.14
CA PRO A 55 -1.43 5.89 3.11
C PRO A 55 -0.05 5.20 3.09
N GLN A 56 0.99 5.78 3.70
CA GLN A 56 2.31 5.16 3.78
C GLN A 56 2.35 3.81 4.55
N PHE A 57 1.34 3.48 5.35
CA PHE A 57 1.26 2.21 6.10
C PHE A 57 0.12 1.29 5.63
N ASP A 58 -0.42 1.58 4.45
CA ASP A 58 -1.60 0.95 3.86
C ASP A 58 -1.15 -0.17 2.91
N ASN A 59 -1.45 -1.44 3.22
CA ASN A 59 -1.14 -2.58 2.34
C ASN A 59 -2.25 -2.76 1.31
N THR A 60 -2.03 -2.38 0.05
CA THR A 60 -3.10 -2.36 -0.97
C THR A 60 -3.38 -3.75 -1.52
N ASP A 61 -2.32 -4.50 -1.82
CA ASP A 61 -2.41 -5.80 -2.48
C ASP A 61 -1.27 -6.74 -2.08
N LEU A 62 -1.58 -8.03 -2.07
CA LEU A 62 -0.60 -9.09 -2.08
C LEU A 62 -0.81 -9.99 -3.31
N TYR A 63 0.30 -10.39 -3.92
CA TYR A 63 0.39 -11.40 -4.97
C TYR A 63 1.44 -12.44 -4.56
N ALA A 64 1.18 -13.70 -4.86
CA ALA A 64 2.12 -14.79 -4.60
C ALA A 64 1.91 -15.90 -5.62
N PHE A 65 2.94 -16.21 -6.41
CA PHE A 65 2.87 -17.17 -7.51
C PHE A 65 4.22 -17.82 -7.80
N VAL A 66 4.20 -19.08 -8.28
CA VAL A 66 5.41 -19.73 -8.82
C VAL A 66 5.90 -18.94 -10.03
N SER A 67 7.18 -18.57 -10.07
CA SER A 67 7.69 -17.61 -11.03
C SER A 67 7.69 -18.18 -12.46
N PRO A 68 7.13 -17.47 -13.46
CA PRO A 68 7.11 -17.96 -14.85
C PRO A 68 8.49 -18.06 -15.52
N ASP A 69 9.48 -17.27 -15.07
CA ASP A 69 10.85 -17.27 -15.57
C ASP A 69 11.74 -18.35 -14.92
N ALA A 70 11.56 -18.57 -13.61
CA ALA A 70 12.21 -19.60 -12.81
C ALA A 70 11.16 -20.46 -12.04
N PRO A 71 10.58 -21.51 -12.67
CA PRO A 71 9.48 -22.27 -12.07
C PRO A 71 9.80 -23.13 -10.84
N ASP A 72 11.03 -23.07 -10.33
CA ASP A 72 11.52 -23.58 -9.05
C ASP A 72 11.59 -22.51 -7.96
N THR A 73 11.29 -21.24 -8.28
CA THR A 73 11.10 -20.14 -7.33
C THR A 73 9.63 -19.70 -7.23
N THR A 74 9.32 -18.95 -6.19
CA THR A 74 8.06 -18.22 -5.99
C THR A 74 8.36 -16.74 -5.92
N THR A 75 7.59 -15.93 -6.65
CA THR A 75 7.57 -14.48 -6.53
C THR A 75 6.44 -14.08 -5.58
N ILE A 76 6.75 -13.25 -4.61
CA ILE A 76 5.80 -12.53 -3.76
C ILE A 76 5.91 -11.04 -4.11
N VAL A 77 4.77 -10.35 -4.25
CA VAL A 77 4.71 -8.90 -4.40
C VAL A 77 3.71 -8.36 -3.40
N ALA A 78 4.16 -7.47 -2.51
CA ALA A 78 3.32 -6.75 -1.56
C ALA A 78 3.33 -5.27 -1.93
N ASN A 79 2.17 -4.71 -2.24
CA ASN A 79 2.00 -3.30 -2.56
C ASN A 79 1.59 -2.51 -1.32
N VAL A 80 2.02 -1.26 -1.30
CA VAL A 80 1.65 -0.25 -0.30
C VAL A 80 1.44 1.11 -0.98
N ILE A 81 0.76 2.01 -0.27
CA ILE A 81 0.48 3.39 -0.73
C ILE A 81 -0.46 3.42 -1.96
N PRO A 82 -1.79 3.41 -1.75
CA PRO A 82 -2.76 3.43 -2.85
C PRO A 82 -2.93 4.83 -3.46
N PHE A 83 -3.38 4.86 -4.71
CA PHE A 83 -3.74 6.08 -5.46
C PHE A 83 -2.59 7.09 -5.61
N GLU A 84 -1.38 6.63 -5.92
CA GLU A 84 -0.27 7.54 -6.20
C GLU A 84 -0.49 8.26 -7.55
N GLU A 85 -1.06 9.47 -7.49
CA GLU A 85 -1.27 10.32 -8.66
C GLU A 85 0.09 10.70 -9.27
N PRO A 86 0.37 10.36 -10.54
CA PRO A 86 1.70 10.50 -11.13
C PRO A 86 2.30 11.91 -11.05
N ALA A 87 1.50 12.97 -11.20
CA ALA A 87 1.94 14.36 -11.15
C ALA A 87 1.97 14.97 -9.73
N GLY A 88 1.76 14.14 -8.68
CA GLY A 88 1.60 14.53 -7.27
C GLY A 88 2.85 15.04 -6.53
N GLY A 89 3.64 15.91 -7.16
CA GLY A 89 4.79 16.58 -6.54
C GLY A 89 4.41 17.58 -5.43
N PRO A 90 5.41 18.19 -4.74
CA PRO A 90 6.81 18.30 -5.16
C PRO A 90 7.72 17.14 -4.69
N ASN A 91 7.37 16.48 -3.59
CA ASN A 91 8.08 15.33 -3.05
C ASN A 91 7.19 14.11 -3.25
N PHE A 92 7.69 13.13 -4.00
CA PHE A 92 6.91 11.98 -4.45
C PHE A 92 6.83 10.87 -3.39
N TYR A 93 6.13 9.80 -3.75
CA TYR A 93 5.71 8.72 -2.88
C TYR A 93 6.87 7.86 -2.39
N THR A 94 7.15 8.01 -1.10
CA THR A 94 8.24 7.37 -0.35
C THR A 94 7.68 6.38 0.65
N PHE A 95 8.39 5.28 0.88
CA PHE A 95 8.14 4.37 2.01
C PHE A 95 8.41 5.11 3.33
N ALA A 96 7.71 4.74 4.40
CA ALA A 96 7.85 5.41 5.70
C ALA A 96 9.00 4.85 6.56
N GLU A 97 9.79 5.75 7.13
CA GLU A 97 10.92 5.47 8.02
C GLU A 97 10.46 5.06 9.44
N ASP A 98 9.22 5.38 9.83
CA ASP A 98 8.58 4.90 11.07
C ASP A 98 7.83 3.57 10.87
N ALA A 99 8.06 2.86 9.76
CA ALA A 99 7.42 1.59 9.42
C ALA A 99 8.36 0.37 9.45
N GLN A 100 7.74 -0.81 9.47
CA GLN A 100 8.33 -2.13 9.18
C GLN A 100 7.34 -2.88 8.29
N TYR A 101 7.72 -3.08 7.03
CA TYR A 101 6.89 -3.77 6.05
C TYR A 101 7.33 -5.24 6.01
N ASP A 102 6.45 -6.14 6.44
CA ASP A 102 6.77 -7.55 6.64
C ASP A 102 5.99 -8.44 5.67
N ILE A 103 6.68 -9.36 5.01
CA ILE A 103 6.09 -10.50 4.30
C ILE A 103 6.27 -11.75 5.18
N HIS A 104 5.17 -12.38 5.56
CA HIS A 104 5.16 -13.58 6.42
C HIS A 104 4.90 -14.84 5.60
N ILE A 105 5.44 -15.97 6.05
CA ILE A 105 5.20 -17.30 5.47
C ILE A 105 4.92 -18.32 6.58
N ASP A 106 3.73 -18.93 6.53
CA ASP A 106 3.29 -20.15 7.24
C ASP A 106 3.65 -21.37 6.38
N LYS A 107 4.31 -22.39 6.96
CA LYS A 107 4.76 -23.59 6.24
C LYS A 107 3.91 -24.84 6.46
N ASP A 108 3.31 -25.00 7.63
CA ASP A 108 2.63 -26.23 8.04
C ASP A 108 1.09 -26.12 8.05
N GLY A 109 0.56 -24.90 8.04
CA GLY A 109 -0.85 -24.55 7.99
C GLY A 109 -1.46 -24.14 9.33
N ASP A 110 -0.70 -23.97 10.42
CA ASP A 110 -1.23 -23.61 11.75
C ASP A 110 -1.64 -22.12 11.90
N ALA A 111 -1.39 -21.31 10.86
CA ALA A 111 -1.61 -19.86 10.77
C ALA A 111 -0.74 -18.96 11.67
N GLN A 112 0.42 -19.46 12.10
CA GLN A 112 1.53 -18.65 12.59
C GLN A 112 2.60 -18.54 11.49
N GLY A 113 3.33 -17.43 11.46
CA GLY A 113 4.48 -17.31 10.55
C GLY A 113 5.65 -18.13 11.08
N ASP A 114 6.34 -18.86 10.19
CA ASP A 114 7.66 -19.46 10.41
C ASP A 114 8.78 -18.53 9.96
N LEU A 115 8.58 -17.88 8.81
CA LEU A 115 9.49 -16.91 8.22
C LEU A 115 8.81 -15.55 8.14
N LEU A 116 9.56 -14.49 8.41
CA LEU A 116 9.13 -13.12 8.24
C LEU A 116 10.28 -12.33 7.61
N PHE A 117 10.05 -11.81 6.40
CA PHE A 117 10.96 -10.96 5.65
C PHE A 117 10.58 -9.50 5.89
N ARG A 118 11.42 -8.78 6.62
CA ARG A 118 11.18 -7.41 7.08
C ARG A 118 11.99 -6.41 6.27
N TYR A 119 11.29 -5.45 5.69
CA TYR A 119 11.84 -4.29 5.02
C TYR A 119 11.73 -3.07 5.94
N THR A 120 12.84 -2.35 6.11
CA THR A 120 12.91 -1.04 6.79
C THR A 120 13.65 -0.07 5.89
N PHE A 121 13.12 1.14 5.75
CA PHE A 121 13.55 2.13 4.76
C PHE A 121 14.12 3.37 5.42
N ASP A 122 15.18 3.92 4.84
CA ASP A 122 15.80 5.20 5.22
C ASP A 122 15.81 6.14 4.01
N THR A 123 15.58 7.44 4.23
CA THR A 123 15.49 8.46 3.19
C THR A 123 16.68 9.42 3.27
N HIS A 124 17.24 9.77 2.12
CA HIS A 124 18.38 10.67 2.02
C HIS A 124 18.07 11.81 1.04
N VAL A 125 18.41 13.03 1.47
CA VAL A 125 18.21 14.28 0.73
C VAL A 125 19.57 14.90 0.46
N LYS A 126 20.00 14.97 -0.80
CA LYS A 126 21.34 15.47 -1.18
C LYS A 126 21.44 17.00 -1.07
N ASN A 127 20.32 17.71 -1.30
CA ASN A 127 20.22 19.16 -1.31
C ASN A 127 18.92 19.64 -0.63
N ASP A 128 19.01 19.92 0.67
CA ASP A 128 17.94 20.41 1.54
C ASP A 128 17.38 21.81 1.17
N LYS A 129 18.03 22.52 0.26
CA LYS A 129 17.59 23.84 -0.25
C LYS A 129 16.76 23.74 -1.52
N SER A 130 16.66 22.56 -2.12
CA SER A 130 15.82 22.31 -3.29
C SER A 130 14.46 21.76 -2.87
N PHE A 131 13.40 22.21 -3.53
CA PHE A 131 12.07 21.58 -3.47
C PHE A 131 11.87 20.55 -4.59
N LEU A 132 12.87 20.33 -5.44
CA LEU A 132 12.79 19.40 -6.57
C LEU A 132 13.29 18.02 -6.14
N TYR A 133 12.57 16.98 -6.56
CA TYR A 133 12.97 15.58 -6.40
C TYR A 133 14.30 15.23 -7.12
N ASN A 134 14.62 15.97 -8.18
CA ASN A 134 15.88 15.90 -8.91
C ASN A 134 16.30 17.28 -9.44
N THR A 135 17.61 17.53 -9.56
CA THR A 135 18.19 18.83 -9.96
C THR A 135 18.66 18.89 -11.42
N GLY A 136 18.64 17.75 -12.12
CA GLY A 136 18.95 17.57 -13.53
C GLY A 136 18.48 16.20 -14.03
N PRO A 137 18.73 15.82 -15.29
CA PRO A 137 18.34 14.50 -15.81
C PRO A 137 19.08 13.37 -15.08
N VAL A 138 18.33 12.39 -14.57
CA VAL A 138 18.82 11.26 -13.78
C VAL A 138 19.05 10.06 -14.69
N GLU A 139 20.30 9.61 -14.80
CA GLU A 139 20.69 8.45 -15.61
C GLU A 139 21.05 7.20 -14.78
N SER A 140 21.26 7.33 -13.47
CA SER A 140 21.50 6.21 -12.55
C SER A 140 20.96 6.47 -11.14
N LEU A 141 20.96 5.46 -10.26
CA LEU A 141 20.50 5.63 -8.86
C LEU A 141 21.51 6.36 -7.97
N ASP A 142 22.80 6.30 -8.31
CA ASP A 142 23.89 7.04 -7.65
C ASP A 142 24.09 8.47 -8.20
N ASP A 143 23.34 8.85 -9.23
CA ASP A 143 23.43 10.13 -9.93
C ASP A 143 23.36 11.33 -8.96
N PRO A 144 24.30 12.30 -9.02
CA PRO A 144 24.28 13.47 -8.14
C PRO A 144 23.00 14.31 -8.28
N ASP A 145 22.35 14.30 -9.45
CA ASP A 145 21.12 15.07 -9.69
C ASP A 145 19.85 14.41 -9.13
N LEU A 146 19.88 13.13 -8.71
CA LEU A 146 18.76 12.49 -8.01
C LEU A 146 18.74 12.95 -6.53
N ASN A 147 18.05 14.05 -6.24
CA ASN A 147 18.10 14.74 -4.94
C ASN A 147 17.50 13.91 -3.79
N ILE A 148 16.40 13.20 -4.05
CA ILE A 148 15.73 12.32 -3.08
C ILE A 148 16.02 10.86 -3.44
N THR A 149 16.58 10.11 -2.51
CA THR A 149 16.85 8.68 -2.63
C THR A 149 16.36 7.94 -1.38
N GLN A 150 15.89 6.71 -1.53
CA GLN A 150 15.67 5.80 -0.40
C GLN A 150 16.52 4.54 -0.57
N THR A 151 16.93 3.96 0.55
CA THR A 151 17.51 2.61 0.60
C THR A 151 16.76 1.76 1.64
N TYR A 152 16.97 0.44 1.63
CA TYR A 152 16.34 -0.49 2.56
C TYR A 152 17.26 -1.61 3.05
N ASP A 153 17.04 -1.96 4.32
CA ASP A 153 17.50 -3.22 4.91
C ASP A 153 16.47 -4.32 4.66
N LEU A 154 16.95 -5.55 4.45
CA LEU A 154 16.11 -6.76 4.42
C LEU A 154 16.54 -7.72 5.53
N GLN A 155 15.68 -7.94 6.53
CA GLN A 155 15.93 -8.88 7.61
C GLN A 155 15.06 -10.13 7.47
N LEU A 156 15.66 -11.31 7.53
CA LEU A 156 14.95 -12.57 7.72
C LEU A 156 14.87 -12.91 9.22
N LEU A 157 13.65 -12.87 9.73
CA LEU A 157 13.28 -13.39 11.04
C LEU A 157 12.82 -14.84 10.85
N GLN A 158 13.34 -15.77 11.67
CA GLN A 158 12.71 -17.08 11.86
C GLN A 158 11.94 -17.02 13.16
N LEU A 159 10.68 -17.42 13.11
CA LEU A 159 9.71 -17.31 14.18
C LEU A 159 9.42 -18.68 14.80
N LYS A 160 8.85 -18.66 16.00
CA LYS A 160 8.14 -19.78 16.63
C LYS A 160 7.20 -19.22 17.69
N ASP A 161 5.97 -19.75 17.81
CA ASP A 161 4.97 -19.27 18.77
C ASP A 161 4.75 -17.73 18.64
N GLN A 162 4.69 -17.24 17.39
CA GLN A 162 4.71 -15.84 16.93
C GLN A 162 5.94 -14.99 17.38
N LYS A 163 7.04 -15.60 17.84
CA LYS A 163 8.21 -14.89 18.39
C LYS A 163 9.47 -15.18 17.59
N ALA A 164 10.26 -14.15 17.27
CA ALA A 164 11.52 -14.31 16.56
C ALA A 164 12.56 -15.07 17.39
N VAL A 165 12.89 -16.30 16.97
CA VAL A 165 13.93 -17.16 17.56
C VAL A 165 15.29 -16.99 16.89
N LYS A 166 15.32 -16.52 15.64
CA LYS A 166 16.53 -16.11 14.91
C LYS A 166 16.26 -14.82 14.13
N ARG A 167 17.30 -14.00 13.96
CA ARG A 167 17.32 -12.85 13.04
C ARG A 167 18.58 -12.93 12.18
N THR A 168 18.46 -12.61 10.90
CA THR A 168 19.56 -12.60 9.93
C THR A 168 19.37 -11.39 9.02
N TYR A 169 20.40 -10.59 8.81
CA TYR A 169 20.38 -9.59 7.74
C TYR A 169 20.65 -10.31 6.41
N VAL A 170 19.76 -10.11 5.45
CA VAL A 170 19.77 -10.72 4.11
C VAL A 170 20.39 -9.74 3.11
N ALA A 171 20.02 -8.46 3.24
CA ALA A 171 20.63 -7.33 2.59
C ALA A 171 20.57 -6.09 3.49
N ASP A 172 21.37 -5.10 3.13
CA ASP A 172 21.75 -3.90 3.90
C ASP A 172 21.97 -2.80 2.83
N ASP A 173 21.46 -1.59 3.07
CA ASP A 173 21.58 -0.41 2.17
C ASP A 173 21.24 -0.68 0.68
N VAL A 174 20.12 -1.37 0.41
CA VAL A 174 19.68 -1.67 -0.97
C VAL A 174 18.91 -0.48 -1.58
N PRO A 175 19.26 0.02 -2.77
CA PRO A 175 18.56 1.18 -3.34
C PRO A 175 17.13 0.87 -3.78
N VAL A 176 16.22 1.82 -3.52
CA VAL A 176 14.83 1.83 -3.97
C VAL A 176 14.74 2.48 -5.35
N ALA A 177 13.90 1.97 -6.26
CA ALA A 177 13.63 2.68 -7.51
C ALA A 177 12.81 3.95 -7.22
N PRO A 178 13.27 5.14 -7.65
CA PRO A 178 12.61 6.41 -7.36
C PRO A 178 11.24 6.50 -8.01
N SER A 179 10.38 7.40 -7.55
CA SER A 179 9.11 7.70 -8.23
C SER A 179 9.36 8.29 -9.63
N ASN A 180 8.53 7.94 -10.62
CA ASN A 180 8.72 8.33 -12.02
C ASN A 180 8.23 9.76 -12.30
N VAL A 181 9.07 10.74 -11.96
CA VAL A 181 8.81 12.18 -12.13
C VAL A 181 8.39 12.57 -13.55
N GLY A 182 8.86 11.85 -14.57
CA GLY A 182 8.62 12.16 -15.98
C GLY A 182 9.88 12.19 -16.83
N LYS A 183 9.74 11.96 -18.14
CA LYS A 183 10.81 11.85 -19.14
C LYS A 183 11.77 13.04 -19.26
N ALA A 184 11.45 14.19 -18.68
CA ALA A 184 12.38 15.32 -18.57
C ALA A 184 13.42 15.12 -17.45
N SER A 185 13.00 14.49 -16.35
CA SER A 185 13.83 14.12 -15.20
C SER A 185 14.43 12.73 -15.32
N MET A 186 13.68 11.76 -15.86
CA MET A 186 14.05 10.35 -15.93
C MET A 186 13.86 9.86 -17.38
N PRO A 187 14.81 10.17 -18.29
CA PRO A 187 14.64 9.92 -19.73
C PRO A 187 14.57 8.43 -20.10
N ASP A 188 15.15 7.57 -19.25
CA ASP A 188 15.08 6.11 -19.32
C ASP A 188 14.79 5.54 -17.91
N TYR A 189 13.52 5.58 -17.50
CA TYR A 189 13.11 5.07 -16.19
C TYR A 189 13.31 3.55 -16.05
N ALA A 190 13.23 2.78 -17.14
CA ALA A 190 13.44 1.33 -17.11
C ALA A 190 14.86 1.00 -16.63
N LYS A 191 15.88 1.69 -17.17
CA LYS A 191 17.26 1.61 -16.70
C LYS A 191 17.43 1.94 -15.21
N LEU A 192 16.61 2.83 -14.64
CA LEU A 192 16.63 3.14 -13.19
C LEU A 192 15.96 2.04 -12.37
N ARG A 193 14.84 1.48 -12.87
CA ARG A 193 14.15 0.33 -12.26
C ARG A 193 15.04 -0.91 -12.20
N ASP A 194 15.74 -1.23 -13.29
CA ASP A 194 16.68 -2.36 -13.38
C ASP A 194 17.79 -2.28 -12.31
N GLN A 195 18.28 -1.08 -12.01
CA GLN A 195 19.33 -0.84 -11.01
C GLN A 195 18.87 -1.08 -9.56
N ALA A 196 17.56 -1.09 -9.29
CA ALA A 196 16.99 -1.38 -7.97
C ALA A 196 16.68 -2.88 -7.76
N VAL A 197 16.87 -3.72 -8.78
CA VAL A 197 16.75 -5.18 -8.66
C VAL A 197 18.03 -5.74 -8.05
N LYS A 198 17.90 -6.35 -6.86
CA LYS A 198 19.03 -6.87 -6.08
C LYS A 198 19.03 -8.39 -6.04
N GLU A 199 20.06 -8.99 -6.63
CA GLU A 199 20.39 -10.41 -6.46
C GLU A 199 20.88 -10.68 -5.02
N LEU A 200 20.30 -11.68 -4.37
CA LEU A 200 20.58 -12.12 -3.00
C LEU A 200 21.33 -13.46 -3.00
N GLY A 201 22.49 -13.52 -3.66
CA GLY A 201 23.18 -14.77 -4.03
C GLY A 201 23.62 -15.73 -2.90
N SER A 202 23.37 -15.41 -1.62
CA SER A 202 23.48 -16.39 -0.51
C SER A 202 22.18 -17.17 -0.23
N TYR A 203 21.09 -16.80 -0.91
CA TYR A 203 19.73 -17.34 -0.75
C TYR A 203 19.11 -17.77 -2.10
N ASP A 204 19.84 -17.63 -3.20
CA ASP A 204 19.39 -17.82 -4.60
C ASP A 204 18.05 -17.11 -4.89
N ALA A 205 17.98 -15.85 -4.46
CA ALA A 205 16.76 -15.06 -4.34
C ALA A 205 16.96 -13.65 -4.93
N LYS A 206 15.86 -12.92 -5.16
CA LYS A 206 15.90 -11.53 -5.66
C LYS A 206 14.98 -10.64 -4.84
N THR A 207 15.36 -9.38 -4.65
CA THR A 207 14.52 -8.38 -3.99
C THR A 207 14.49 -7.08 -4.78
N PHE A 208 13.36 -6.38 -4.71
CA PHE A 208 13.12 -5.08 -5.34
C PHE A 208 12.18 -4.26 -4.45
N ALA A 209 12.37 -2.94 -4.42
CA ALA A 209 11.39 -2.01 -3.86
C ALA A 209 11.34 -0.71 -4.68
N GLY A 210 10.15 -0.13 -4.82
CA GLY A 210 9.95 1.19 -5.46
C GLY A 210 8.62 1.32 -6.18
N GLN A 211 8.37 2.51 -6.73
CA GLN A 211 7.12 2.84 -7.40
C GLN A 211 6.87 1.95 -8.63
N ALA A 212 5.67 1.41 -8.74
CA ALA A 212 5.16 0.63 -9.86
C ALA A 212 3.82 1.16 -10.35
N ASP A 213 3.42 0.71 -11.53
CA ASP A 213 2.02 0.76 -11.95
C ASP A 213 1.15 -0.02 -10.97
N ASP A 214 -0.07 0.43 -10.70
CA ASP A 214 -0.98 -0.36 -9.85
C ASP A 214 -1.37 -1.66 -10.58
N PRO A 215 -0.97 -2.86 -10.09
CA PRO A 215 -1.34 -4.11 -10.72
C PRO A 215 -2.79 -4.52 -10.42
N PHE A 216 -3.45 -3.87 -9.46
CA PHE A 216 -4.86 -4.12 -9.19
C PHE A 216 -5.71 -3.30 -10.13
N PHE A 217 -6.52 -4.00 -10.91
CA PHE A 217 -7.42 -3.43 -11.89
C PHE A 217 -8.84 -3.60 -11.36
N ALA A 218 -9.54 -2.47 -11.18
CA ALA A 218 -10.82 -2.45 -10.51
C ALA A 218 -11.64 -1.24 -10.97
N ASP A 219 -12.93 -1.46 -11.21
CA ASP A 219 -13.90 -0.41 -11.01
C ASP A 219 -14.05 -0.21 -9.50
N LEU A 220 -13.63 0.95 -8.98
CA LEU A 220 -13.94 1.38 -7.62
C LEU A 220 -15.32 2.06 -7.53
N ARG A 221 -16.16 1.81 -8.54
CA ARG A 221 -17.61 1.62 -8.40
C ARG A 221 -17.94 -0.01 -8.33
N VAL A 222 -18.82 -1.43 -6.69
CA VAL A 222 -19.09 -1.71 -5.20
C VAL A 222 -19.50 -0.66 -4.13
N PHE A 223 -18.61 0.19 -3.60
CA PHE A 223 -18.85 1.23 -2.59
C PHE A 223 -19.85 2.35 -2.99
N ASP A 224 -20.00 2.72 -4.27
CA ASP A 224 -21.08 3.62 -4.73
C ASP A 224 -22.41 2.85 -4.88
N LEU A 225 -22.90 2.36 -3.73
CA LEU A 225 -24.06 1.48 -3.50
C LEU A 225 -24.21 0.34 -4.53
N LEU A 226 -23.22 -0.54 -4.53
CA LEU A 226 -23.03 -1.64 -5.49
C LEU A 226 -23.19 -1.21 -6.94
N TYR A 227 -22.68 0.00 -7.16
CA TYR A 227 -22.37 0.65 -8.42
C TYR A 227 -23.62 1.13 -9.17
N GLY A 228 -24.11 2.29 -8.71
CA GLY A 228 -25.24 3.03 -9.30
C GLY A 228 -26.61 2.37 -9.13
N GLY A 229 -26.67 1.15 -8.57
CA GLY A 229 -27.85 0.29 -8.67
C GLY A 229 -28.09 -0.23 -10.09
N ASN A 230 -27.07 -0.24 -10.96
CA ASN A 230 -27.14 -0.73 -12.32
C ASN A 230 -25.82 -1.38 -12.79
N LEU A 231 -25.77 -2.72 -12.80
CA LEU A 231 -24.62 -3.49 -13.30
C LEU A 231 -24.30 -3.24 -14.79
N SER A 232 -25.14 -2.54 -15.56
CA SER A 232 -24.77 -2.13 -16.93
C SER A 232 -23.83 -0.92 -16.99
N GLU A 233 -23.45 -0.34 -15.86
CA GLU A 233 -22.62 0.87 -15.78
C GLU A 233 -21.17 0.61 -15.32
N VAL A 234 -20.81 -0.64 -14.99
CA VAL A 234 -19.45 -1.06 -14.61
C VAL A 234 -18.48 -1.11 -15.81
N GLY A 235 -17.21 -1.42 -15.57
CA GLY A 235 -16.17 -1.56 -16.60
C GLY A 235 -15.31 -0.31 -16.80
N ASN A 236 -15.34 0.63 -15.84
CA ASN A 236 -14.40 1.75 -15.80
C ASN A 236 -13.29 1.43 -14.81
N ASP A 237 -12.12 1.02 -15.30
CA ASP A 237 -10.92 0.95 -14.47
C ASP A 237 -10.65 2.32 -13.81
N THR A 238 -10.61 2.33 -12.49
CA THR A 238 -10.42 3.53 -11.66
C THR A 238 -9.01 3.63 -11.07
N LEU A 239 -8.25 2.54 -11.09
CA LEU A 239 -6.86 2.46 -10.64
C LEU A 239 -5.89 2.67 -11.81
N LYS A 240 -6.33 2.37 -13.03
CA LYS A 240 -5.73 2.82 -14.30
C LYS A 240 -5.05 4.19 -14.21
N GLU A 241 -3.80 4.20 -14.67
CA GLU A 241 -2.87 5.35 -14.68
C GLU A 241 -2.34 5.82 -13.31
N TYR A 242 -2.90 5.39 -12.17
CA TYR A 242 -2.25 5.56 -10.86
C TYR A 242 -1.06 4.61 -10.69
N ASN A 243 -0.26 4.89 -9.67
CA ASN A 243 0.84 4.05 -9.23
C ASN A 243 0.59 3.55 -7.79
N VAL A 244 1.45 2.63 -7.35
CA VAL A 244 1.63 2.18 -5.96
C VAL A 244 3.12 1.97 -5.68
N ASN A 245 3.52 1.85 -4.42
CA ASN A 245 4.86 1.41 -4.06
C ASN A 245 4.88 -0.12 -3.86
N SER A 246 5.63 -0.84 -4.69
CA SER A 246 5.75 -2.30 -4.63
C SER A 246 7.01 -2.74 -3.89
N ILE A 247 6.88 -3.77 -3.06
CA ILE A 247 7.97 -4.60 -2.54
C ILE A 247 7.84 -5.97 -3.20
N ALA A 248 8.88 -6.42 -3.91
CA ALA A 248 8.89 -7.73 -4.57
C ALA A 248 10.05 -8.60 -4.07
N LEU A 249 9.78 -9.90 -3.94
CA LEU A 249 10.71 -10.89 -3.38
C LEU A 249 10.55 -12.24 -4.11
N GLN A 250 11.59 -12.69 -4.81
CA GLN A 250 11.65 -14.01 -5.46
C GLN A 250 12.53 -14.94 -4.61
N LEU A 251 12.01 -16.11 -4.24
CA LEU A 251 12.64 -17.09 -3.33
C LEU A 251 12.58 -18.51 -3.90
N PRO A 252 13.60 -19.36 -3.70
CA PRO A 252 13.51 -20.79 -4.03
C PRO A 252 12.34 -21.47 -3.30
N ASN A 253 11.59 -22.32 -3.99
CA ASN A 253 10.42 -22.99 -3.41
C ASN A 253 10.81 -23.85 -2.19
N GLU A 254 11.94 -24.55 -2.26
CA GLU A 254 12.45 -25.33 -1.11
C GLU A 254 12.83 -24.48 0.11
N PHE A 255 13.09 -23.18 -0.06
CA PHE A 255 13.37 -22.27 1.06
C PHE A 255 12.09 -21.96 1.86
N ILE A 256 10.95 -21.87 1.17
CA ILE A 256 9.68 -21.42 1.76
C ILE A 256 8.76 -22.58 2.19
N GLN A 257 8.88 -23.78 1.60
CA GLN A 257 8.12 -24.98 2.02
C GLN A 257 8.50 -25.50 3.42
N GLU A 258 7.63 -26.31 4.04
CA GLU A 258 8.02 -27.22 5.14
C GLU A 258 8.90 -28.36 4.58
N SER A 259 8.46 -28.98 3.48
CA SER A 259 9.21 -29.99 2.75
C SER A 259 8.68 -30.18 1.33
N ALA A 260 9.45 -30.85 0.45
CA ALA A 260 8.98 -31.23 -0.89
C ALA A 260 7.76 -32.20 -0.91
N LYS A 261 7.28 -32.67 0.25
CA LYS A 261 6.01 -33.42 0.40
C LYS A 261 4.84 -32.55 0.88
N GLN A 262 5.13 -31.35 1.39
CA GLN A 262 4.17 -30.33 1.80
C GLN A 262 4.53 -29.03 1.06
N PRO A 263 4.14 -28.92 -0.23
CA PRO A 263 4.48 -27.78 -1.08
C PRO A 263 3.56 -26.56 -0.87
N VAL A 264 2.56 -26.66 -0.01
CA VAL A 264 1.57 -25.60 0.26
C VAL A 264 2.10 -24.66 1.34
N VAL A 265 2.15 -23.36 1.06
CA VAL A 265 2.51 -22.31 2.02
C VAL A 265 1.38 -21.29 2.17
N GLY A 266 1.25 -20.71 3.36
CA GLY A 266 0.39 -19.55 3.63
C GLY A 266 1.22 -18.25 3.62
N ILE A 267 0.73 -17.20 2.97
CA ILE A 267 1.47 -15.94 2.79
C ILE A 267 0.54 -14.74 3.05
N TRP A 268 1.00 -13.79 3.85
CA TRP A 268 0.36 -12.48 4.05
C TRP A 268 1.41 -11.38 4.25
N ALA A 269 1.05 -10.13 3.96
CA ALA A 269 1.83 -8.95 4.30
C ALA A 269 1.25 -8.24 5.53
N THR A 270 2.10 -7.55 6.28
CA THR A 270 1.70 -6.65 7.37
C THR A 270 2.58 -5.40 7.39
N THR A 271 1.99 -4.23 7.64
CA THR A 271 2.76 -3.03 7.99
C THR A 271 2.66 -2.77 9.48
N ASN A 272 3.81 -2.67 10.13
CA ASN A 272 3.91 -2.25 11.53
C ASN A 272 4.41 -0.81 11.61
N ARG A 273 3.81 0.02 12.45
CA ARG A 273 4.20 1.42 12.66
C ARG A 273 4.75 1.66 14.05
N LYS A 274 5.78 2.50 14.16
CA LYS A 274 6.43 2.93 15.40
C LYS A 274 5.57 3.97 16.12
N GLY A 275 4.98 3.58 17.24
CA GLY A 275 4.23 4.49 18.11
C GLY A 275 5.14 5.48 18.84
N ALA A 276 4.53 6.51 19.44
CA ALA A 276 5.24 7.52 20.24
C ALA A 276 5.94 6.95 21.50
N ASP A 277 5.63 5.71 21.90
CA ASP A 277 6.36 4.96 22.93
C ASP A 277 7.60 4.21 22.38
N GLY A 278 7.96 4.46 21.12
CA GLY A 278 9.10 3.87 20.41
C GLY A 278 8.87 2.43 19.93
N LYS A 279 7.70 1.83 20.20
CA LYS A 279 7.41 0.44 19.82
C LYS A 279 6.66 0.35 18.51
N PHE A 280 7.07 -0.59 17.66
CA PHE A 280 6.30 -1.00 16.51
C PHE A 280 5.06 -1.79 16.94
N ARG A 281 3.93 -1.55 16.26
CA ARG A 281 2.67 -2.31 16.35
C ARG A 281 2.15 -2.54 14.94
N GLN A 282 1.53 -3.68 14.68
CA GLN A 282 0.84 -3.91 13.42
C GLN A 282 -0.30 -2.90 13.27
N VAL A 283 -0.38 -2.27 12.10
CA VAL A 283 -1.45 -1.29 11.78
C VAL A 283 -2.28 -1.77 10.60
N SER A 284 -1.66 -2.41 9.61
CA SER A 284 -2.28 -2.95 8.40
C SER A 284 -1.86 -4.42 8.19
N ARG A 285 -2.73 -5.23 7.60
CA ARG A 285 -2.39 -6.55 7.04
C ARG A 285 -3.30 -6.94 5.88
N LEU A 286 -2.74 -7.74 4.97
CA LEU A 286 -3.47 -8.28 3.83
C LEU A 286 -2.84 -9.59 3.34
N GLY A 287 -3.67 -10.57 3.01
CA GLY A 287 -3.27 -11.77 2.29
C GLY A 287 -4.18 -12.03 1.09
N ASN A 288 -5.27 -12.75 1.33
CA ASN A 288 -6.31 -13.03 0.34
C ASN A 288 -7.08 -11.73 0.01
N PRO A 289 -7.15 -11.31 -1.26
CA PRO A 289 -7.84 -10.07 -1.65
C PRO A 289 -9.33 -10.12 -1.31
N LEU A 290 -9.94 -8.94 -1.23
CA LEU A 290 -11.37 -8.70 -1.01
C LEU A 290 -11.92 -9.07 0.38
N VAL A 291 -11.16 -9.78 1.22
CA VAL A 291 -11.61 -10.17 2.57
C VAL A 291 -11.73 -8.98 3.52
N ASN A 292 -10.79 -8.04 3.52
CA ASN A 292 -10.90 -6.81 4.32
C ASN A 292 -11.76 -5.74 3.63
N GLU A 293 -11.90 -5.83 2.30
CA GLU A 293 -12.45 -4.79 1.45
C GLU A 293 -13.99 -4.91 1.38
N VAL A 294 -14.51 -6.13 1.14
CA VAL A 294 -15.95 -6.37 0.92
C VAL A 294 -16.54 -7.56 1.70
N VAL A 295 -15.74 -8.44 2.31
CA VAL A 295 -16.25 -9.50 3.21
C VAL A 295 -16.39 -8.99 4.65
N ASN A 296 -15.37 -8.33 5.20
CA ASN A 296 -15.44 -7.73 6.53
C ASN A 296 -16.26 -6.43 6.54
N PRO A 297 -17.27 -6.29 7.42
CA PRO A 297 -18.00 -5.03 7.59
C PRO A 297 -17.11 -4.00 8.31
N ILE A 298 -17.36 -2.71 8.07
CA ILE A 298 -16.54 -1.57 8.55
C ILE A 298 -16.19 -1.66 10.05
N LYS A 299 -17.10 -2.17 10.89
CA LYS A 299 -16.91 -2.37 12.33
C LYS A 299 -15.73 -3.27 12.72
N ASP A 300 -15.32 -4.19 11.85
CA ASP A 300 -14.31 -5.21 12.14
C ASP A 300 -12.95 -4.89 11.48
N LYS A 301 -12.93 -4.08 10.41
CA LYS A 301 -11.73 -3.85 9.57
C LYS A 301 -10.51 -3.35 10.36
N ASP A 302 -10.70 -2.34 11.21
CA ASP A 302 -9.67 -1.83 12.11
C ASP A 302 -9.12 -2.92 13.06
N THR A 303 -9.95 -3.88 13.47
CA THR A 303 -9.57 -5.00 14.35
C THR A 303 -8.85 -6.11 13.57
N PHE A 304 -9.32 -6.42 12.36
CA PHE A 304 -8.71 -7.37 11.44
C PHE A 304 -7.27 -6.98 11.09
N ASN A 305 -7.05 -5.69 10.80
CA ASN A 305 -5.74 -5.15 10.44
C ASN A 305 -4.75 -5.10 11.62
N ALA A 306 -5.25 -5.07 12.86
CA ALA A 306 -4.44 -5.16 14.08
C ALA A 306 -4.22 -6.60 14.57
N SER A 307 -4.81 -7.63 13.95
CA SER A 307 -4.70 -9.04 14.37
C SER A 307 -3.81 -9.89 13.45
N ALA A 308 -3.33 -11.02 13.97
CA ALA A 308 -2.66 -12.05 13.18
C ALA A 308 -3.67 -13.05 12.59
N PRO A 309 -3.36 -13.76 11.49
CA PRO A 309 -4.27 -14.77 10.90
C PRO A 309 -4.68 -15.89 11.86
N TRP A 310 -3.82 -16.23 12.83
CA TRP A 310 -4.14 -17.14 13.94
C TRP A 310 -5.46 -16.77 14.67
N ASP A 311 -5.79 -15.48 14.83
CA ASP A 311 -6.97 -15.04 15.59
C ASP A 311 -8.28 -14.97 14.75
N ASP A 312 -8.24 -15.30 13.47
CA ASP A 312 -9.33 -15.06 12.50
C ASP A 312 -10.64 -15.82 12.73
N ALA A 313 -10.66 -16.75 13.69
CA ALA A 313 -11.89 -17.31 14.23
C ALA A 313 -12.87 -16.22 14.72
N GLN A 314 -12.38 -15.03 15.09
CA GLN A 314 -13.23 -13.88 15.44
C GLN A 314 -13.99 -13.25 14.25
N PHE A 315 -13.49 -13.42 13.02
CA PHE A 315 -14.11 -12.90 11.78
C PHE A 315 -14.86 -13.97 10.98
N LEU A 316 -14.77 -15.25 11.36
CA LEU A 316 -15.34 -16.39 10.63
C LEU A 316 -16.81 -16.17 10.19
N LYS A 317 -17.62 -15.51 11.02
CA LYS A 317 -19.02 -15.19 10.70
C LYS A 317 -19.15 -14.34 9.42
N ASN A 318 -18.23 -13.42 9.16
CA ASN A 318 -18.25 -12.56 7.98
C ASN A 318 -18.03 -13.37 6.69
N VAL A 319 -17.26 -14.46 6.77
CA VAL A 319 -17.04 -15.41 5.66
C VAL A 319 -18.22 -16.39 5.51
N THR A 320 -18.79 -16.89 6.61
CA THR A 320 -19.88 -17.88 6.56
C THR A 320 -21.27 -17.28 6.33
N GLU A 321 -21.48 -16.01 6.70
CA GLU A 321 -22.75 -15.29 6.57
C GLU A 321 -22.56 -13.91 5.88
N PRO A 322 -21.96 -13.85 4.68
CA PRO A 322 -21.49 -12.60 4.06
C PRO A 322 -22.59 -11.56 3.82
N GLU A 323 -22.23 -10.28 3.86
CA GLU A 323 -23.14 -9.16 3.59
C GLU A 323 -23.36 -8.95 2.08
N LEU A 324 -22.33 -9.20 1.26
CA LEU A 324 -22.33 -8.90 -0.18
C LEU A 324 -23.49 -9.55 -0.98
N PRO A 325 -23.78 -10.87 -0.87
CA PRO A 325 -24.93 -11.47 -1.56
C PRO A 325 -26.28 -10.91 -1.13
N LYS A 326 -26.43 -10.54 0.14
CA LYS A 326 -27.67 -9.96 0.68
C LYS A 326 -27.92 -8.57 0.10
N LEU A 327 -26.85 -7.80 -0.15
CA LEU A 327 -26.94 -6.52 -0.86
C LEU A 327 -27.22 -6.72 -2.36
N ILE A 328 -26.60 -7.71 -3.01
CA ILE A 328 -26.83 -8.06 -4.41
C ILE A 328 -28.28 -8.51 -4.64
N GLU A 329 -28.86 -9.35 -3.78
CA GLU A 329 -30.28 -9.69 -3.83
C GLU A 329 -31.18 -8.48 -3.57
N ALA A 330 -30.84 -7.67 -2.56
CA ALA A 330 -31.61 -6.47 -2.20
C ALA A 330 -31.66 -5.43 -3.33
N ILE A 331 -30.62 -5.32 -4.15
CA ILE A 331 -30.54 -4.37 -5.27
C ILE A 331 -31.01 -5.04 -6.57
N TYR A 332 -30.38 -6.14 -6.99
CA TYR A 332 -30.47 -6.71 -8.34
C TYR A 332 -31.45 -7.88 -8.50
N LYS A 333 -31.98 -8.45 -7.41
CA LYS A 333 -32.86 -9.66 -7.42
C LYS A 333 -32.19 -10.94 -7.95
N ILE A 334 -30.86 -10.97 -7.94
CA ILE A 334 -30.06 -12.19 -8.04
C ILE A 334 -30.19 -12.89 -6.66
N PRO A 335 -30.66 -14.15 -6.56
CA PRO A 335 -30.89 -14.78 -5.26
C PRO A 335 -29.58 -15.08 -4.51
N ALA A 336 -29.50 -14.62 -3.26
CA ALA A 336 -28.34 -14.89 -2.40
C ALA A 336 -28.24 -16.41 -2.08
N PRO A 337 -27.05 -17.05 -2.17
CA PRO A 337 -26.91 -18.47 -1.83
C PRO A 337 -27.10 -18.77 -0.33
N ASP A 338 -27.64 -19.96 -0.03
CA ASP A 338 -27.93 -20.41 1.34
C ASP A 338 -26.71 -20.38 2.29
N GLU A 339 -26.96 -20.04 3.55
CA GLU A 339 -25.95 -19.93 4.61
C GLU A 339 -26.01 -21.14 5.57
N PRO A 340 -24.89 -21.62 6.15
CA PRO A 340 -23.54 -21.03 6.11
C PRO A 340 -22.69 -21.43 4.91
N ARG A 341 -21.93 -20.46 4.41
CA ARG A 341 -21.06 -20.54 3.23
C ARG A 341 -19.72 -21.23 3.50
N ASN A 342 -19.77 -22.55 3.67
CA ASN A 342 -18.58 -23.38 3.90
C ASN A 342 -17.62 -23.41 2.69
N ASP A 343 -18.12 -23.18 1.48
CA ASP A 343 -17.33 -23.03 0.26
C ASP A 343 -16.42 -21.78 0.32
N LEU A 344 -16.90 -20.68 0.88
CA LEU A 344 -16.10 -19.48 1.13
C LEU A 344 -15.05 -19.69 2.23
N VAL A 345 -15.31 -20.57 3.20
CA VAL A 345 -14.30 -20.97 4.20
C VAL A 345 -13.17 -21.77 3.55
N ASP A 346 -13.46 -22.64 2.58
CA ASP A 346 -12.41 -23.32 1.81
C ASP A 346 -11.65 -22.36 0.89
N VAL A 347 -12.31 -21.44 0.18
CA VAL A 347 -11.62 -20.50 -0.72
C VAL A 347 -10.79 -19.44 0.03
N PHE A 348 -11.35 -18.79 1.06
CA PHE A 348 -10.68 -17.66 1.73
C PHE A 348 -9.83 -18.05 2.95
N LEU A 349 -10.17 -19.14 3.66
CA LEU A 349 -9.58 -19.44 4.98
C LEU A 349 -8.78 -20.76 5.04
N LYS A 350 -9.15 -21.80 4.29
CA LYS A 350 -8.49 -23.13 4.38
C LYS A 350 -7.68 -23.52 3.14
N GLY A 351 -7.90 -22.89 1.99
CA GLY A 351 -7.47 -23.42 0.71
C GLY A 351 -8.39 -24.57 0.25
N VAL A 352 -8.48 -24.77 -1.06
CA VAL A 352 -9.35 -25.76 -1.68
C VAL A 352 -8.72 -27.16 -1.57
N PRO A 353 -9.49 -28.21 -1.19
CA PRO A 353 -9.01 -29.60 -1.18
C PRO A 353 -8.37 -30.02 -2.51
N ASP A 354 -7.34 -30.87 -2.44
CA ASP A 354 -6.53 -31.35 -3.57
C ASP A 354 -5.82 -30.27 -4.42
N LEU A 355 -5.99 -28.97 -4.11
CA LEU A 355 -5.32 -27.84 -4.74
C LEU A 355 -4.25 -27.22 -3.82
N ASN A 356 -4.68 -26.57 -2.74
CA ASN A 356 -3.84 -25.71 -1.88
C ASN A 356 -4.26 -25.71 -0.40
N GLN A 357 -4.93 -26.78 0.07
CA GLN A 357 -5.23 -27.00 1.49
C GLN A 357 -4.07 -27.74 2.18
N PRO A 358 -3.42 -27.16 3.21
CA PRO A 358 -2.35 -27.84 3.96
C PRO A 358 -2.90 -28.91 4.93
N PRO A 359 -2.10 -29.92 5.33
CA PRO A 359 -2.58 -31.10 6.06
C PRO A 359 -3.01 -30.82 7.50
N HIS A 360 -2.56 -29.72 8.10
CA HIS A 360 -2.87 -29.31 9.47
C HIS A 360 -3.62 -27.97 9.55
N VAL A 361 -4.31 -27.62 8.46
CA VAL A 361 -4.97 -26.33 8.25
C VAL A 361 -5.80 -25.81 9.43
N ARG A 362 -5.36 -24.67 9.98
CA ARG A 362 -6.21 -23.73 10.70
C ARG A 362 -6.93 -22.84 9.67
N ALA A 363 -8.22 -22.58 9.88
CA ALA A 363 -8.96 -21.62 9.06
C ALA A 363 -8.53 -20.19 9.43
N SER A 364 -7.93 -19.48 8.48
CA SER A 364 -7.29 -18.17 8.65
C SER A 364 -7.11 -17.47 7.31
N GLU A 365 -7.26 -16.15 7.27
CA GLU A 365 -7.08 -15.36 6.05
C GLU A 365 -5.59 -15.29 5.68
N MET A 366 -5.28 -15.71 4.44
CA MET A 366 -3.96 -15.62 3.80
C MET A 366 -4.05 -16.10 2.33
N LEU A 367 -3.09 -15.74 1.48
CA LEU A 367 -2.90 -16.46 0.21
C LEU A 367 -2.30 -17.82 0.49
N ARG A 368 -2.93 -18.89 -0.01
CA ARG A 368 -2.38 -20.26 0.08
C ARG A 368 -1.88 -20.71 -1.28
N LEU A 369 -0.57 -20.91 -1.41
CA LEU A 369 0.09 -21.27 -2.67
C LEU A 369 0.69 -22.67 -2.59
N ASN A 370 0.21 -23.57 -3.45
CA ASN A 370 0.86 -24.84 -3.75
C ASN A 370 1.99 -24.63 -4.77
N THR A 371 3.20 -24.48 -4.24
CA THR A 371 4.42 -24.21 -5.02
C THR A 371 4.89 -25.37 -5.91
N SER A 372 4.24 -26.55 -5.85
CA SER A 372 4.50 -27.65 -6.78
C SER A 372 3.76 -27.52 -8.11
N ILE A 373 2.66 -26.75 -8.13
CA ILE A 373 1.88 -26.51 -9.36
C ILE A 373 2.66 -25.52 -10.24
N LYS A 374 3.02 -25.97 -11.45
CA LYS A 374 3.85 -25.18 -12.37
C LYS A 374 3.03 -24.10 -13.09
N PRO A 375 3.65 -22.96 -13.46
CA PRO A 375 2.97 -21.87 -14.15
C PRO A 375 2.29 -22.34 -15.44
N ALA A 376 1.06 -21.89 -15.68
CA ALA A 376 0.33 -22.23 -16.89
C ALA A 376 0.97 -21.59 -18.12
N ALA A 377 1.21 -22.38 -19.17
CA ALA A 377 1.74 -21.89 -20.44
C ALA A 377 0.80 -20.92 -21.18
N LYS A 378 -0.46 -20.82 -20.74
CA LYS A 378 -1.47 -19.82 -21.13
C LYS A 378 -2.32 -19.50 -19.90
N PRO A 379 -1.93 -18.50 -19.08
CA PRO A 379 -2.72 -18.09 -17.91
C PRO A 379 -4.14 -17.69 -18.30
N LYS A 380 -5.11 -18.04 -17.45
CA LYS A 380 -6.54 -17.69 -17.60
C LYS A 380 -6.95 -16.74 -16.47
N ARG A 381 -7.66 -15.65 -16.80
CA ARG A 381 -7.97 -14.57 -15.84
C ARG A 381 -8.72 -15.05 -14.59
N LEU A 382 -9.67 -15.97 -14.76
CA LEU A 382 -10.48 -16.53 -13.66
C LEU A 382 -9.79 -17.71 -12.92
N GLY A 383 -8.50 -17.96 -13.19
CA GLY A 383 -7.72 -19.02 -12.53
C GLY A 383 -8.42 -20.38 -12.53
N VAL A 384 -8.63 -20.92 -11.33
CA VAL A 384 -9.20 -22.26 -11.12
C VAL A 384 -10.61 -22.41 -11.68
N LEU A 385 -11.43 -21.35 -11.72
CA LEU A 385 -12.81 -21.42 -12.25
C LEU A 385 -12.85 -21.74 -13.75
N ASP A 386 -11.83 -21.28 -14.50
CA ASP A 386 -11.64 -21.62 -15.92
C ASP A 386 -10.64 -22.80 -16.10
N GLY A 387 -10.37 -23.55 -15.03
CA GLY A 387 -9.53 -24.76 -15.06
C GLY A 387 -8.02 -24.50 -15.13
N ASP A 388 -7.55 -23.32 -14.71
CA ASP A 388 -6.14 -22.98 -14.56
C ASP A 388 -5.71 -23.06 -13.09
N ASN A 389 -5.26 -24.25 -12.66
CA ASN A 389 -4.81 -24.50 -11.30
C ASN A 389 -3.56 -23.70 -10.87
N ALA A 390 -2.92 -22.96 -11.79
CA ALA A 390 -1.78 -22.09 -11.49
C ALA A 390 -2.18 -20.61 -11.29
N GLY A 391 -3.48 -20.32 -11.19
CA GLY A 391 -4.02 -19.02 -10.78
C GLY A 391 -4.88 -19.10 -9.53
N PHE A 392 -5.43 -17.96 -9.13
CA PHE A 392 -6.31 -17.80 -7.97
C PHE A 392 -7.41 -18.88 -7.89
N PRO A 393 -7.70 -19.44 -6.69
CA PRO A 393 -7.10 -19.13 -5.38
C PRO A 393 -5.78 -19.85 -5.06
N ASN A 394 -5.10 -20.53 -6.01
CA ASN A 394 -3.78 -21.11 -5.77
C ASN A 394 -2.68 -20.03 -5.78
N GLY A 395 -2.58 -19.30 -4.67
CA GLY A 395 -1.92 -18.00 -4.65
C GLY A 395 -2.71 -16.96 -5.45
N ARG A 396 -2.01 -15.97 -6.01
CA ARG A 396 -2.59 -14.92 -6.86
C ARG A 396 -1.50 -14.36 -7.78
N ARG A 397 -1.74 -14.36 -9.09
CA ARG A 397 -0.89 -13.71 -10.10
C ARG A 397 -1.34 -12.27 -10.33
N LEU A 398 -0.45 -11.43 -10.86
CA LEU A 398 -0.80 -10.05 -11.29
C LEU A 398 -1.92 -10.02 -12.35
N THR A 399 -2.09 -11.10 -13.12
CA THR A 399 -3.12 -11.24 -14.16
C THR A 399 -4.38 -11.97 -13.70
N ASP A 400 -4.50 -12.31 -12.42
CA ASP A 400 -5.70 -13.00 -11.91
C ASP A 400 -6.78 -11.99 -11.58
N ASP A 401 -7.93 -12.18 -12.21
CA ASP A 401 -9.12 -11.36 -12.07
C ASP A 401 -9.89 -11.82 -10.83
N VAL A 402 -9.38 -11.39 -9.69
CA VAL A 402 -9.88 -11.79 -8.37
C VAL A 402 -11.22 -11.14 -8.02
N ILE A 403 -11.63 -10.08 -8.73
CA ILE A 403 -12.95 -9.46 -8.57
C ILE A 403 -14.01 -10.36 -9.19
N ASP A 404 -13.94 -10.65 -10.49
CA ASP A 404 -14.91 -11.53 -11.14
C ASP A 404 -14.88 -12.94 -10.51
N ALA A 405 -13.69 -13.50 -10.26
CA ALA A 405 -13.57 -14.84 -9.69
C ALA A 405 -14.15 -14.93 -8.26
N SER A 406 -13.88 -13.94 -7.40
CA SER A 406 -14.46 -13.95 -6.05
C SER A 406 -15.96 -13.66 -6.08
N LEU A 407 -16.43 -12.77 -6.96
CA LEU A 407 -17.85 -12.45 -7.09
C LEU A 407 -18.67 -13.66 -7.57
N GLN A 408 -18.20 -14.39 -8.59
CA GLN A 408 -18.87 -15.60 -9.08
C GLN A 408 -18.97 -16.68 -8.01
N VAL A 409 -17.91 -16.85 -7.20
CA VAL A 409 -17.90 -17.77 -6.05
C VAL A 409 -18.81 -17.29 -4.92
N VAL A 410 -18.79 -16.00 -4.60
CA VAL A 410 -19.66 -15.38 -3.58
C VAL A 410 -21.14 -15.46 -3.97
N GLU A 411 -21.48 -15.38 -5.25
CA GLU A 411 -22.83 -15.64 -5.78
C GLU A 411 -23.11 -17.13 -6.10
N GLY A 412 -22.20 -18.03 -5.73
CA GLY A 412 -22.49 -19.46 -5.56
C GLY A 412 -22.14 -20.39 -6.73
N GLU A 413 -21.20 -20.03 -7.63
CA GLU A 413 -20.73 -20.92 -8.71
C GLU A 413 -20.32 -22.31 -8.16
N LEU A 414 -19.61 -22.35 -7.03
CA LEU A 414 -19.19 -23.61 -6.36
C LEU A 414 -20.35 -24.42 -5.75
N LEU A 415 -21.50 -23.78 -5.53
CA LEU A 415 -22.75 -24.42 -5.09
C LEU A 415 -23.65 -24.80 -6.28
N GLY A 416 -23.20 -24.55 -7.51
CA GLY A 416 -23.92 -24.84 -8.75
C GLY A 416 -24.79 -23.70 -9.27
N ALA A 417 -24.77 -22.52 -8.63
CA ALA A 417 -25.45 -21.31 -9.09
C ALA A 417 -24.62 -20.64 -10.20
N LYS A 418 -24.67 -21.24 -11.40
CA LYS A 418 -23.82 -20.83 -12.52
C LYS A 418 -24.05 -19.38 -12.94
N ASN A 419 -23.00 -18.58 -12.94
CA ASN A 419 -23.08 -17.16 -13.27
C ASN A 419 -21.80 -16.62 -13.95
N ASP A 420 -21.92 -15.46 -14.58
CA ASP A 420 -20.86 -14.74 -15.30
C ASP A 420 -20.67 -13.31 -14.76
N LEU A 421 -20.90 -13.12 -13.46
CA LEU A 421 -20.84 -11.82 -12.81
C LEU A 421 -19.40 -11.28 -12.72
N GLY A 422 -19.29 -9.96 -12.70
CA GLY A 422 -18.03 -9.24 -12.71
C GLY A 422 -18.18 -7.73 -12.65
N ASP A 423 -17.05 -7.02 -12.52
CA ASP A 423 -17.00 -5.55 -12.68
C ASP A 423 -16.65 -5.11 -14.11
N ALA A 424 -16.43 -6.08 -15.00
CA ALA A 424 -16.03 -5.93 -16.40
C ALA A 424 -14.64 -5.29 -16.66
N VAL A 425 -13.84 -4.98 -15.64
CA VAL A 425 -12.43 -4.59 -15.77
C VAL A 425 -11.58 -5.85 -15.90
N ASN A 426 -11.49 -6.39 -17.11
CA ASN A 426 -10.96 -7.75 -17.35
C ASN A 426 -9.41 -7.89 -17.31
N LYS A 427 -8.66 -6.79 -17.15
CA LYS A 427 -7.19 -6.73 -17.04
C LYS A 427 -6.70 -5.33 -16.67
N ASN A 428 -5.44 -5.25 -16.22
CA ASN A 428 -4.70 -4.00 -16.03
C ASN A 428 -4.50 -3.18 -17.34
N ASP A 429 -4.37 -1.87 -17.16
CA ASP A 429 -4.12 -0.85 -18.16
C ASP A 429 -2.75 -1.00 -18.84
N LYS A 430 -1.68 -1.37 -18.11
CA LYS A 430 -0.38 -1.76 -18.68
C LYS A 430 -0.18 -3.28 -18.75
N GLU A 431 0.70 -3.68 -19.65
CA GLU A 431 1.18 -5.06 -19.76
C GLU A 431 2.34 -5.29 -18.76
N PHE A 432 2.27 -6.38 -18.00
CA PHE A 432 3.27 -6.75 -16.98
C PHE A 432 4.61 -7.21 -17.57
N GLU A 433 5.67 -7.10 -16.77
CA GLU A 433 7.01 -7.56 -17.12
C GLU A 433 7.08 -9.09 -17.10
N LYS A 434 8.02 -9.65 -17.89
CA LYS A 434 8.09 -11.11 -18.15
C LYS A 434 9.09 -11.85 -17.25
N SER A 435 9.73 -11.12 -16.36
CA SER A 435 10.71 -11.57 -15.38
C SER A 435 10.58 -10.71 -14.12
N PHE A 436 11.21 -11.13 -13.03
CA PHE A 436 11.26 -10.33 -11.79
C PHE A 436 11.68 -8.87 -12.06
N PRO A 437 10.98 -7.84 -11.52
CA PRO A 437 9.94 -7.90 -10.47
C PRO A 437 8.48 -8.12 -10.97
N PHE A 438 8.25 -8.36 -12.26
CA PHE A 438 6.95 -8.59 -12.92
C PHE A 438 5.96 -7.41 -12.93
N VAL A 439 5.90 -6.57 -11.89
CA VAL A 439 5.04 -5.38 -11.86
C VAL A 439 5.43 -4.39 -12.96
N ALA A 440 4.43 -3.80 -13.62
CA ALA A 440 4.67 -2.91 -14.76
C ALA A 440 5.34 -1.59 -14.35
N LEU A 441 5.98 -0.93 -15.32
CA LEU A 441 6.63 0.36 -15.08
C LEU A 441 5.61 1.44 -14.70
N PRO A 442 5.90 2.24 -13.66
CA PRO A 442 5.00 3.26 -13.17
C PRO A 442 4.69 4.31 -14.24
N THR A 443 3.46 4.80 -14.21
CA THR A 443 3.04 5.97 -14.96
C THR A 443 3.96 7.15 -14.66
N GLU A 444 4.42 7.82 -15.71
CA GLU A 444 5.24 9.02 -15.60
C GLU A 444 4.39 10.25 -15.18
N GLY A 445 4.91 11.11 -14.31
CA GLY A 445 4.19 12.31 -13.85
C GLY A 445 4.00 13.39 -14.90
N SER A 446 5.03 13.67 -15.71
CA SER A 446 4.99 14.70 -16.76
C SER A 446 4.36 14.24 -18.08
N ARG A 447 3.08 13.82 -18.05
CA ARG A 447 2.30 13.49 -19.26
C ARG A 447 1.91 14.71 -20.10
N GLY A 448 1.97 14.57 -21.42
CA GLY A 448 1.25 15.43 -22.38
C GLY A 448 2.08 16.08 -23.50
N PRO A 449 1.42 16.74 -24.48
CA PRO A 449 2.11 17.46 -25.55
C PRO A 449 2.73 18.76 -25.03
N LEU A 450 3.93 19.11 -25.53
CA LEU A 450 4.57 20.40 -25.29
C LEU A 450 3.64 21.57 -25.67
N ALA A 451 3.74 22.67 -24.92
CA ALA A 451 2.92 23.86 -25.13
C ALA A 451 3.09 24.41 -26.56
N LYS A 452 1.98 24.58 -27.29
CA LYS A 452 2.00 25.06 -28.68
C LYS A 452 2.68 26.43 -28.78
N GLY A 453 3.89 26.45 -29.34
CA GLY A 453 4.71 27.65 -29.47
C GLY A 453 6.15 27.49 -28.96
N THR A 454 6.45 26.43 -28.20
CA THR A 454 7.84 26.11 -27.82
C THR A 454 8.57 25.39 -28.96
N ASP A 455 9.44 26.11 -29.68
CA ASP A 455 10.44 25.49 -30.55
C ASP A 455 11.34 24.59 -29.68
N ALA A 456 11.36 23.28 -29.92
CA ALA A 456 12.21 22.34 -29.18
C ALA A 456 13.73 22.57 -29.37
N THR A 457 14.10 23.54 -30.21
CA THR A 457 15.48 23.98 -30.48
C THR A 457 15.81 25.36 -29.88
N LYS A 458 14.90 25.99 -29.14
CA LYS A 458 15.09 27.31 -28.50
C LYS A 458 14.64 27.31 -27.05
N GLY A 459 15.59 27.19 -26.12
CA GLY A 459 15.33 27.22 -24.69
C GLY A 459 14.95 25.87 -24.09
N ASP A 460 15.48 24.77 -24.62
CA ASP A 460 15.42 23.48 -23.94
C ASP A 460 16.30 23.52 -22.68
N VAL A 461 15.65 23.59 -21.52
CA VAL A 461 16.28 23.88 -20.22
C VAL A 461 17.14 22.72 -19.70
N ARG A 462 17.11 21.56 -20.38
CA ARG A 462 17.93 20.36 -20.07
C ARG A 462 19.43 20.65 -19.88
N ASN A 463 19.96 21.69 -20.53
CA ASN A 463 21.36 22.09 -20.42
C ASN A 463 21.61 23.30 -19.50
N GLN A 464 20.61 23.80 -18.76
CA GLN A 464 20.70 25.07 -18.03
C GLN A 464 20.48 24.98 -16.51
N LEU A 465 19.95 23.88 -15.97
CA LEU A 465 19.72 23.74 -14.53
C LEU A 465 21.02 23.50 -13.72
N GLY A 466 21.97 22.76 -14.28
CA GLY A 466 23.23 22.41 -13.61
C GLY A 466 24.06 23.63 -13.18
N ASP A 467 24.23 24.62 -14.06
CA ASP A 467 24.95 25.86 -13.72
C ASP A 467 24.20 26.67 -12.64
N ALA A 468 22.86 26.73 -12.72
CA ALA A 468 22.02 27.57 -11.88
C ALA A 468 21.85 27.08 -10.43
N LEU A 469 22.18 25.82 -10.16
CA LEU A 469 22.03 25.19 -8.84
C LEU A 469 23.36 25.01 -8.08
N THR A 470 24.48 25.43 -8.66
CA THR A 470 25.77 25.46 -7.95
C THR A 470 25.79 26.53 -6.84
N PRO A 471 26.21 26.21 -5.61
CA PRO A 471 26.38 27.23 -4.56
C PRO A 471 27.48 28.23 -4.95
N THR A 472 27.16 29.52 -5.00
CA THR A 472 28.08 30.60 -5.40
C THR A 472 29.14 30.91 -4.33
N GLY A 473 30.08 29.97 -4.15
CA GLY A 473 31.13 29.98 -3.14
C GLY A 473 32.53 30.26 -3.69
N THR A 474 32.94 31.53 -3.65
CA THR A 474 34.35 31.99 -3.72
C THR A 474 35.21 31.54 -4.91
N SER A 475 35.12 32.28 -6.02
CA SER A 475 36.29 32.72 -6.80
C SER A 475 35.95 34.04 -7.50
N GLY A 476 36.94 34.92 -7.71
CA GLY A 476 36.70 36.33 -8.07
C GLY A 476 37.16 36.74 -9.47
N SER A 477 37.08 38.06 -9.72
CA SER A 477 37.56 38.84 -10.88
C SER A 477 36.70 38.93 -12.15
N ASN A 478 35.86 39.98 -12.17
CA ASN A 478 35.65 40.94 -13.26
C ASN A 478 35.61 40.48 -14.74
N ILE A 479 34.44 40.07 -15.23
CA ILE A 479 33.88 40.42 -16.56
C ILE A 479 32.35 40.56 -16.36
N GLY A 480 31.60 41.48 -16.97
CA GLY A 480 31.99 42.57 -17.85
C GLY A 480 30.85 43.26 -18.61
N GLY A 481 29.66 43.42 -18.00
CA GLY A 481 28.62 44.36 -18.47
C GLY A 481 27.34 43.76 -19.08
N MET A 482 26.34 43.52 -18.23
CA MET A 482 24.89 43.61 -18.52
C MET A 482 24.16 43.73 -17.16
N ASP A 483 23.10 44.54 -17.07
CA ASP A 483 22.51 44.91 -15.77
C ASP A 483 21.43 43.91 -15.27
N ASP A 484 21.70 43.27 -14.13
CA ASP A 484 20.80 42.32 -13.43
C ASP A 484 19.39 42.85 -13.16
N THR A 485 19.26 44.17 -12.99
CA THR A 485 18.00 44.89 -12.75
C THR A 485 16.91 44.54 -13.77
N THR A 486 17.30 44.15 -14.98
CA THR A 486 16.38 43.84 -16.09
C THR A 486 15.66 42.50 -15.92
N LEU A 487 16.31 41.49 -15.33
CA LEU A 487 15.75 40.15 -15.12
C LEU A 487 14.75 40.10 -13.96
N ILE A 488 15.04 40.86 -12.90
CA ILE A 488 14.16 40.99 -11.72
C ILE A 488 12.86 41.73 -12.09
N ALA A 489 12.91 42.71 -13.01
CA ALA A 489 11.73 43.41 -13.49
C ALA A 489 10.73 42.50 -14.22
N VAL A 490 11.21 41.55 -15.03
CA VAL A 490 10.35 40.65 -15.82
C VAL A 490 9.64 39.62 -14.94
N SER A 491 10.34 39.04 -13.97
CA SER A 491 9.75 38.05 -13.04
C SER A 491 8.68 38.67 -12.13
N ALA A 492 8.89 39.89 -11.62
CA ALA A 492 7.92 40.60 -10.81
C ALA A 492 6.61 40.92 -11.57
N VAL A 493 6.69 41.32 -12.85
CA VAL A 493 5.51 41.60 -13.69
C VAL A 493 4.71 40.33 -13.99
N SER A 494 5.39 39.21 -14.25
CA SER A 494 4.73 37.91 -14.47
C SER A 494 3.92 37.45 -13.26
N GLY A 495 4.47 37.58 -12.04
CA GLY A 495 3.75 37.25 -10.81
C GLY A 495 2.51 38.13 -10.59
N ALA A 496 2.62 39.44 -10.81
CA ALA A 496 1.51 40.38 -10.66
C ALA A 496 0.33 40.08 -11.62
N ALA A 497 0.62 39.65 -12.84
CA ALA A 497 -0.40 39.26 -13.82
C ALA A 497 -1.22 38.03 -13.37
N GLY A 498 -0.56 37.02 -12.78
CA GLY A 498 -1.23 35.81 -12.26
C GLY A 498 -2.26 36.12 -11.17
N PHE A 499 -1.89 36.92 -10.17
CA PHE A 499 -2.81 37.32 -9.10
C PHE A 499 -3.98 38.18 -9.59
N LEU A 500 -3.78 39.03 -10.61
CA LEU A 500 -4.85 39.80 -11.24
C LEU A 500 -5.87 38.92 -11.99
N LEU A 501 -5.41 37.86 -12.67
CA LEU A 501 -6.30 36.90 -13.35
C LEU A 501 -7.15 36.11 -12.35
N ILE A 502 -6.58 35.65 -11.24
CA ILE A 502 -7.31 34.95 -10.17
C ILE A 502 -8.35 35.89 -9.51
N GLY A 503 -7.95 37.13 -9.19
CA GLY A 503 -8.85 38.12 -8.59
C GLY A 503 -10.02 38.54 -9.49
N THR A 504 -9.78 38.69 -10.79
CA THR A 504 -10.84 39.02 -11.77
C THR A 504 -11.78 37.84 -12.03
N GLY A 505 -11.27 36.61 -12.11
CA GLY A 505 -12.08 35.40 -12.21
C GLY A 505 -13.05 35.22 -11.02
N LEU A 506 -12.57 35.44 -9.79
CA LEU A 506 -13.39 35.38 -8.58
C LEU A 506 -14.49 36.46 -8.54
N MET A 507 -14.21 37.67 -9.05
CA MET A 507 -15.23 38.72 -9.15
C MET A 507 -16.27 38.43 -10.24
N TRP A 508 -15.87 37.86 -11.38
CA TRP A 508 -16.79 37.44 -12.45
C TRP A 508 -17.70 36.29 -12.03
N TRP A 509 -17.18 35.32 -11.27
CA TRP A 509 -17.98 34.24 -10.68
C TRP A 509 -18.99 34.77 -9.65
N ARG A 510 -18.57 35.71 -8.78
CA ARG A 510 -19.46 36.37 -7.81
C ARG A 510 -20.54 37.23 -8.46
N SER A 511 -20.27 37.90 -9.59
CA SER A 511 -21.29 38.70 -10.28
C SER A 511 -22.36 37.79 -10.94
N ARG A 512 -21.96 36.69 -11.57
CA ARG A 512 -22.90 35.71 -12.16
C ARG A 512 -23.85 35.08 -11.14
N ARG A 513 -23.40 34.84 -9.88
CA ARG A 513 -24.28 34.34 -8.80
C ARG A 513 -25.36 35.33 -8.33
N ARG A 514 -25.29 36.62 -8.70
CA ARG A 514 -26.34 37.62 -8.40
C ARG A 514 -27.42 37.78 -9.48
N ILE A 515 -27.32 37.07 -10.61
CA ILE A 515 -28.20 37.21 -11.79
C ILE A 515 -29.06 35.94 -12.00
N ARG A 516 -29.19 35.07 -10.98
CA ARG A 516 -30.04 33.86 -10.99
C ARG A 516 -31.01 33.78 -9.81
N GLY A 517 -31.59 34.92 -9.46
CA GLY A 517 -32.84 35.04 -8.72
C GLY A 517 -33.70 36.09 -9.43
N TYR A 518 -35.01 35.83 -9.56
CA TYR A 518 -35.88 36.37 -10.61
C TYR A 518 -35.41 35.92 -12.02
N TYR A 519 -36.14 35.10 -12.77
CA TYR A 519 -37.58 34.79 -12.76
C TYR A 519 -37.89 33.34 -12.35
#